data_AF-A0A958L8M0-F1
#
_entry.id   AF-A0A958L8M0-F1
#
_cell.length_a   1.000
_cell.length_b   1.000
_cell.length_c   1.000
_cell.angle_alpha   90.00
_cell.angle_beta   90.00
_cell.angle_gamma   90.00
#
_symmetry.space_group_name_H-M   'P 1'
#
loop_
_entity.id
_entity.type
_entity.pdbx_description
1 polymer ?
#
loop_
_entity_poly.entity_id
_entity_poly.type
_entity_poly.pdbx_seq_one_letter_code
_entity_poly.pdbx_strand_id
1 'polypeptide(L)'
;LVSMTHFYVDDAKADLRKSSIRASDFIEDGGYKGNYELIQGRNDVLFSENSFFQTEDKYLDARSDYFELEDSFDHLFSEYDQAKDDLKELKSKKRRVEGELSDLQKDLDDLEDSLKSAKQQQPKLEAEVRQTKREMTSIYSSEASYNQAVRELRNASSRSENLKQEFVTAQAAHSKKVEQLNNDPNIAKIEGLKKHVAAIDQIIENKKSALQKLNDQKRDVAGRLAALRKKPKKTPAEVKEQARLAKQLEDINNQIENAKDDIVQQNAKKKKALDEIAILERDSN
;
A
#
# COMPACT_ATOMS: atom_id res chain seq x y z
N LEU A 1 5.84 -25.38 105.60
CA LEU A 1 4.92 -25.60 106.74
C LEU A 1 5.27 -26.90 107.51
N VAL A 2 6.52 -27.07 107.96
CA VAL A 2 7.02 -28.35 108.56
C VAL A 2 7.30 -28.22 110.08
N SER A 3 6.76 -27.21 110.75
CA SER A 3 7.17 -26.86 112.13
C SER A 3 6.09 -27.01 113.22
N MET A 4 4.93 -27.63 112.94
CA MET A 4 3.84 -27.69 113.95
C MET A 4 3.44 -29.08 114.44
N THR A 5 3.94 -30.17 113.85
CA THR A 5 3.53 -31.53 114.24
C THR A 5 4.44 -32.21 115.27
N HIS A 6 5.66 -31.71 115.51
CA HIS A 6 6.58 -32.33 116.48
C HIS A 6 6.36 -31.92 117.94
N PHE A 7 5.46 -30.97 118.23
CA PHE A 7 5.32 -30.43 119.60
C PHE A 7 4.21 -31.07 120.44
N TYR A 8 3.32 -31.88 119.85
CA TYR A 8 2.18 -32.46 120.58
C TYR A 8 2.36 -33.94 120.97
N VAL A 9 3.35 -34.64 120.42
CA VAL A 9 3.59 -36.07 120.71
C VAL A 9 4.47 -36.28 121.95
N ASP A 10 5.37 -35.34 122.26
CA ASP A 10 6.27 -35.47 123.41
C ASP A 10 5.57 -35.18 124.75
N ASP A 11 4.56 -34.30 124.78
CA ASP A 11 3.82 -33.97 126.00
C ASP A 11 2.87 -35.12 126.43
N ALA A 12 2.25 -35.82 125.47
CA ALA A 12 1.40 -36.98 125.77
C ALA A 12 2.20 -38.19 126.29
N LYS A 13 3.45 -38.37 125.84
CA LYS A 13 4.35 -39.43 126.36
C LYS A 13 4.89 -39.11 127.76
N ALA A 14 4.97 -37.84 128.14
CA ALA A 14 5.42 -37.41 129.46
C ALA A 14 4.36 -37.63 130.54
N ASP A 15 3.07 -37.47 130.22
CA ASP A 15 1.99 -37.67 131.18
C ASP A 15 1.66 -39.14 131.45
N LEU A 16 1.85 -40.03 130.47
CA LEU A 16 1.66 -41.48 130.65
C LEU A 16 2.74 -42.15 131.51
N ARG A 17 3.94 -41.56 131.64
CA ARG A 17 5.01 -42.08 132.51
C ARG A 17 4.85 -41.68 133.98
N LYS A 18 4.00 -40.70 134.30
CA LYS A 18 3.76 -40.25 135.68
C LYS A 18 2.60 -40.96 136.38
N SER A 19 1.77 -41.72 135.67
CA SER A 19 0.69 -42.52 136.26
C SER A 19 1.12 -43.91 136.77
N SER A 20 2.42 -44.25 136.72
CA SER A 20 2.97 -45.43 137.38
C SER A 20 3.09 -45.19 138.90
N ILE A 21 1.95 -45.05 139.55
CA ILE A 21 1.82 -45.04 141.01
C ILE A 21 1.91 -46.49 141.49
N ARG A 22 2.83 -46.68 142.44
CA ARG A 22 3.31 -47.93 143.05
C ARG A 22 2.18 -48.90 143.41
N ALA A 23 2.19 -50.07 142.77
CA ALA A 23 1.29 -51.19 143.04
C ALA A 23 1.68 -52.06 144.26
N SER A 24 2.56 -51.60 145.15
CA SER A 24 3.13 -52.41 146.24
C SER A 24 2.40 -52.33 147.59
N ASP A 25 1.44 -51.41 147.78
CA ASP A 25 0.79 -51.20 149.09
C ASP A 25 -0.69 -51.66 149.15
N PHE A 26 -1.14 -52.48 148.19
CA PHE A 26 -2.53 -52.94 148.10
C PHE A 26 -2.63 -54.47 148.09
N ILE A 27 -2.17 -55.11 149.17
CA ILE A 27 -2.44 -56.53 149.46
C ILE A 27 -3.15 -56.61 150.80
N GLU A 28 -4.43 -56.25 150.81
CA GLU A 28 -5.46 -56.79 151.69
C GLU A 28 -6.81 -56.34 151.09
N ASP A 29 -7.64 -57.31 150.69
CA ASP A 29 -9.02 -57.16 150.16
C ASP A 29 -9.23 -56.40 148.83
N GLY A 30 -8.24 -55.67 148.29
CA GLY A 30 -8.34 -54.89 147.05
C GLY A 30 -7.54 -55.40 145.84
N GLY A 31 -6.80 -56.50 145.98
CA GLY A 31 -5.81 -56.98 144.98
C GLY A 31 -6.40 -57.39 143.61
N TYR A 32 -7.69 -57.74 143.55
CA TYR A 32 -8.39 -57.94 142.28
C TYR A 32 -8.85 -56.62 141.65
N LYS A 33 -9.21 -55.62 142.48
CA LYS A 33 -9.74 -54.33 142.03
C LYS A 33 -8.63 -53.40 141.52
N GLY A 34 -7.49 -53.34 142.21
CA GLY A 34 -6.31 -52.59 141.77
C GLY A 34 -5.68 -53.16 140.48
N ASN A 35 -5.64 -54.49 140.34
CA ASN A 35 -5.25 -55.12 139.09
C ASN A 35 -6.25 -54.84 137.96
N TYR A 36 -7.55 -54.79 138.26
CA TYR A 36 -8.58 -54.45 137.28
C TYR A 36 -8.46 -53.00 136.79
N GLU A 37 -8.23 -52.03 137.69
CA GLU A 37 -8.01 -50.62 137.34
C GLU A 37 -6.72 -50.41 136.53
N LEU A 38 -5.63 -51.12 136.86
CA LEU A 38 -4.39 -51.10 136.08
C LEU A 38 -4.56 -51.72 134.68
N ILE A 39 -5.31 -52.83 134.59
CA ILE A 39 -5.66 -53.47 133.31
C ILE A 39 -6.57 -52.56 132.47
N GLN A 40 -7.54 -51.89 133.09
CA GLN A 40 -8.40 -50.90 132.42
C GLN A 40 -7.59 -49.73 131.88
N GLY A 41 -6.75 -49.10 132.71
CA GLY A 41 -5.90 -47.99 132.28
C GLY A 41 -4.95 -48.40 131.15
N ARG A 42 -4.39 -49.61 131.19
CA ARG A 42 -3.57 -50.14 130.09
C ARG A 42 -4.38 -50.37 128.82
N ASN A 43 -5.60 -50.88 128.93
CA ASN A 43 -6.49 -51.04 127.77
C ASN A 43 -6.88 -49.69 127.18
N ASP A 44 -7.19 -48.68 127.98
CA ASP A 44 -7.52 -47.33 127.53
C ASP A 44 -6.34 -46.69 126.76
N VAL A 45 -5.12 -46.87 127.26
CA VAL A 45 -3.90 -46.45 126.57
C VAL A 45 -3.76 -47.17 125.24
N LEU A 46 -3.90 -48.50 125.21
CA LEU A 46 -3.83 -49.27 123.96
C LEU A 46 -4.92 -48.87 122.96
N PHE A 47 -6.15 -48.58 123.42
CA PHE A 47 -7.22 -48.07 122.57
C PHE A 47 -6.89 -46.68 122.01
N SER A 48 -6.35 -45.79 122.85
CA SER A 48 -5.93 -44.45 122.43
C SER A 48 -4.77 -44.49 121.43
N GLU A 49 -3.78 -45.37 121.64
CA GLU A 49 -2.66 -45.58 120.73
C GLU A 49 -3.15 -46.16 119.40
N ASN A 50 -4.03 -47.16 119.42
CA ASN A 50 -4.62 -47.72 118.21
C ASN A 50 -5.44 -46.66 117.43
N SER A 51 -6.24 -45.87 118.14
CA SER A 51 -6.96 -44.74 117.54
C SER A 51 -6.02 -43.68 116.96
N PHE A 52 -4.89 -43.42 117.62
CA PHE A 52 -3.87 -42.50 117.14
C PHE A 52 -3.24 -43.02 115.83
N PHE A 53 -2.79 -44.29 115.80
CA PHE A 53 -2.21 -44.88 114.60
C PHE A 53 -3.21 -44.89 113.43
N GLN A 54 -4.48 -45.23 113.66
CA GLN A 54 -5.51 -45.14 112.61
C GLN A 54 -5.75 -43.71 112.11
N THR A 55 -5.56 -42.70 112.96
CA THR A 55 -5.69 -41.30 112.58
C THR A 55 -4.45 -40.82 111.82
N GLU A 56 -3.27 -41.28 112.22
CA GLU A 56 -2.01 -41.02 111.53
C GLU A 56 -1.99 -41.63 110.13
N ASP A 57 -2.44 -42.88 109.97
CA ASP A 57 -2.57 -43.53 108.65
C ASP A 57 -3.50 -42.74 107.73
N LYS A 58 -4.70 -42.35 108.22
CA LYS A 58 -5.64 -41.51 107.44
C LYS A 58 -5.05 -40.15 107.07
N TYR A 59 -4.23 -39.56 107.94
CA TYR A 59 -3.55 -38.30 107.67
C TYR A 59 -2.48 -38.48 106.59
N LEU A 60 -1.72 -39.57 106.63
CA LEU A 60 -0.71 -39.89 105.61
C LEU A 60 -1.36 -40.18 104.25
N ASP A 61 -2.47 -40.91 104.22
CA ASP A 61 -3.26 -41.15 103.01
C ASP A 61 -3.77 -39.83 102.42
N ALA A 62 -4.44 -39.01 103.23
CA ALA A 62 -4.96 -37.71 102.79
C ALA A 62 -3.85 -36.76 102.30
N ARG A 63 -2.65 -36.86 102.89
CA ARG A 63 -1.49 -36.09 102.46
C ARG A 63 -0.95 -36.61 101.12
N SER A 64 -0.96 -37.92 100.88
CA SER A 64 -0.60 -38.50 99.59
C SER A 64 -1.56 -38.04 98.49
N ASP A 65 -2.88 -38.17 98.74
CA ASP A 65 -3.93 -37.72 97.82
C ASP A 65 -3.79 -36.22 97.49
N TYR A 66 -3.42 -35.40 98.48
CA TYR A 66 -3.16 -33.97 98.27
C TYR A 66 -2.02 -33.72 97.29
N PHE A 67 -0.89 -34.43 97.42
CA PHE A 67 0.24 -34.26 96.51
C PHE A 67 -0.08 -34.77 95.10
N GLU A 68 -0.80 -35.89 94.97
CA GLU A 68 -1.24 -36.38 93.65
C GLU A 68 -2.20 -35.39 92.96
N LEU A 69 -3.07 -34.74 93.75
CA LEU A 69 -3.97 -33.71 93.25
C LEU A 69 -3.22 -32.43 92.85
N GLU A 70 -2.21 -32.03 93.62
CA GLU A 70 -1.32 -30.90 93.31
C GLU A 70 -0.58 -31.15 91.98
N ASP A 71 0.05 -32.31 91.81
CA ASP A 71 0.72 -32.71 90.57
C ASP A 71 -0.25 -32.73 89.37
N SER A 72 -1.46 -33.26 89.57
CA SER A 72 -2.50 -33.29 88.54
C SER A 72 -2.97 -31.87 88.15
N PHE A 73 -3.04 -30.97 89.13
CA PHE A 73 -3.41 -29.57 88.90
C PHE A 73 -2.33 -28.83 88.11
N ASP A 74 -1.06 -29.02 88.47
CA ASP A 74 0.07 -28.44 87.74
C ASP A 74 0.14 -28.95 86.30
N HIS A 75 -0.10 -30.25 86.08
CA HIS A 75 -0.17 -30.81 84.74
C HIS A 75 -1.30 -30.20 83.91
N LEU A 76 -2.50 -30.11 84.46
CA LEU A 76 -3.65 -29.50 83.79
C LEU A 76 -3.41 -28.01 83.48
N PHE A 77 -2.74 -27.30 84.37
CA PHE A 77 -2.39 -25.90 84.15
C PHE A 77 -1.39 -25.75 83.00
N SER A 78 -0.40 -26.64 82.91
CA SER A 78 0.54 -26.67 81.78
C SER A 78 -0.14 -26.99 80.45
N GLU A 79 -1.07 -27.94 80.42
CA GLU A 79 -1.86 -28.25 79.21
C GLU A 79 -2.74 -27.06 78.79
N TYR A 80 -3.34 -26.37 79.76
CA TYR A 80 -4.14 -25.17 79.51
C TYR A 80 -3.30 -24.05 78.85
N ASP A 81 -2.09 -23.80 79.36
CA ASP A 81 -1.19 -22.79 78.78
C ASP A 81 -0.72 -23.18 77.38
N GLN A 82 -0.42 -24.46 77.14
CA GLN A 82 -0.08 -24.95 75.80
C GLN A 82 -1.25 -24.77 74.82
N ALA A 83 -2.47 -25.17 75.19
CA ALA A 83 -3.66 -25.01 74.36
C ALA A 83 -3.95 -23.53 74.05
N LYS A 84 -3.67 -22.64 74.99
CA LYS A 84 -3.81 -21.19 74.82
C LYS A 84 -2.80 -20.65 73.80
N ASP A 85 -1.57 -21.14 73.79
CA ASP A 85 -0.56 -20.74 72.81
C ASP A 85 -0.85 -21.31 71.42
N ASP A 86 -1.26 -22.57 71.32
CA ASP A 86 -1.73 -23.18 70.07
C ASP A 86 -2.88 -22.38 69.45
N LEU A 87 -3.83 -21.92 70.27
CA LEU A 87 -4.94 -21.07 69.83
C LEU A 87 -4.46 -19.73 69.25
N LYS A 88 -3.41 -19.12 69.82
CA LYS A 88 -2.82 -17.88 69.28
C LYS A 88 -2.15 -18.14 67.94
N GLU A 89 -1.44 -19.25 67.80
CA GLU A 89 -0.79 -19.62 66.54
C GLU A 89 -1.83 -19.88 65.45
N LEU A 90 -2.88 -20.64 65.75
CA LEU A 90 -3.98 -20.91 64.82
C LEU A 90 -4.69 -19.62 64.38
N LYS A 91 -4.92 -18.68 65.29
CA LYS A 91 -5.49 -17.36 64.94
C LYS A 91 -4.58 -16.59 63.99
N SER A 92 -3.26 -16.68 64.18
CA SER A 92 -2.28 -16.01 63.32
C SER A 92 -2.22 -16.66 61.94
N LYS A 93 -2.21 -18.00 61.87
CA LYS A 93 -2.31 -18.76 60.61
C LYS A 93 -3.59 -18.44 59.85
N LYS A 94 -4.73 -18.40 60.55
CA LYS A 94 -6.03 -18.02 59.96
C LYS A 94 -5.96 -16.64 59.28
N ARG A 95 -5.44 -15.62 59.98
CA ARG A 95 -5.31 -14.26 59.43
C ARG A 95 -4.41 -14.22 58.18
N ARG A 96 -3.32 -14.99 58.19
CA ARG A 96 -2.43 -15.08 57.03
C ARG A 96 -3.14 -15.69 55.82
N VAL A 97 -3.85 -16.80 56.01
CA VAL A 97 -4.62 -17.45 54.94
C VAL A 97 -5.72 -16.53 54.40
N GLU A 98 -6.42 -15.80 55.28
CA GLU A 98 -7.42 -14.80 54.86
C GLU A 98 -6.78 -13.67 54.00
N GLY A 99 -5.57 -13.24 54.34
CA GLY A 99 -4.80 -12.28 53.53
C GLY A 99 -4.41 -12.85 52.17
N GLU A 100 -3.81 -14.04 52.14
CA GLU A 100 -3.42 -14.72 50.90
C GLU A 100 -4.63 -14.96 49.97
N LEU A 101 -5.79 -15.31 50.54
CA LEU A 101 -7.03 -15.46 49.77
C LEU A 101 -7.52 -14.14 49.18
N SER A 102 -7.43 -13.04 49.94
CA SER A 102 -7.82 -11.72 49.45
C SER A 102 -6.91 -11.24 48.31
N ASP A 103 -5.62 -11.55 48.36
CA ASP A 103 -4.68 -11.16 47.30
C ASP A 103 -4.91 -12.00 46.05
N LEU A 104 -5.14 -13.32 46.19
CA LEU A 104 -5.50 -14.19 45.06
C LEU A 104 -6.80 -13.75 44.36
N GLN A 105 -7.77 -13.22 45.11
CA GLN A 105 -8.99 -12.67 44.52
C GLN A 105 -8.72 -11.45 43.65
N LYS A 106 -7.84 -10.54 44.09
CA LYS A 106 -7.44 -9.36 43.29
C LYS A 106 -6.69 -9.78 42.03
N ASP A 107 -5.75 -10.72 42.16
CA ASP A 107 -5.01 -11.26 41.01
C ASP A 107 -5.95 -11.90 39.97
N LEU A 108 -7.01 -12.57 40.44
CA LEU A 108 -8.04 -13.15 39.57
C LEU A 108 -8.81 -12.05 38.82
N ASP A 109 -9.26 -11.01 39.52
CA ASP A 109 -9.99 -9.88 38.92
C ASP A 109 -9.13 -9.17 37.85
N ASP A 110 -7.85 -8.90 38.17
CA ASP A 110 -6.90 -8.27 37.24
C ASP A 110 -6.66 -9.12 35.97
N LEU A 111 -6.60 -10.45 36.15
CA LEU A 111 -6.47 -11.40 35.03
C LEU A 111 -7.74 -11.44 34.17
N GLU A 112 -8.93 -11.39 34.77
CA GLU A 112 -10.19 -11.34 34.04
C GLU A 112 -10.31 -10.06 33.19
N ASP A 113 -9.94 -8.91 33.74
CA ASP A 113 -9.92 -7.64 33.01
C ASP A 113 -8.89 -7.65 31.88
N SER A 114 -7.71 -8.19 32.11
CA SER A 114 -6.67 -8.38 31.09
C SER A 114 -7.16 -9.29 29.95
N LEU A 115 -7.81 -10.41 30.29
CA LEU A 115 -8.39 -11.33 29.31
C LEU A 115 -9.49 -10.66 28.49
N LYS A 116 -10.35 -9.85 29.13
CA LYS A 116 -11.41 -9.10 28.46
C LYS A 116 -10.84 -8.07 27.48
N SER A 117 -9.80 -7.34 27.88
CA SER A 117 -9.08 -6.40 27.02
C SER A 117 -8.47 -7.10 25.82
N ALA A 118 -7.77 -8.22 26.03
CA ALA A 118 -7.18 -9.03 24.94
C ALA A 118 -8.24 -9.52 23.95
N LYS A 119 -9.38 -10.03 24.44
CA LYS A 119 -10.52 -10.46 23.60
C LYS A 119 -11.12 -9.31 22.78
N GLN A 120 -11.07 -8.07 23.28
CA GLN A 120 -11.51 -6.89 22.52
C GLN A 120 -10.50 -6.41 21.48
N GLN A 121 -9.20 -6.61 21.72
CA GLN A 121 -8.14 -6.24 20.78
C GLN A 121 -8.01 -7.21 19.61
N GLN A 122 -8.19 -8.51 19.85
CA GLN A 122 -8.09 -9.55 18.81
C GLN A 122 -8.90 -9.23 17.53
N PRO A 123 -10.21 -8.93 17.57
CA PRO A 123 -10.98 -8.65 16.36
C PRO A 123 -10.54 -7.37 15.64
N LYS A 124 -9.98 -6.38 16.36
CA LYS A 124 -9.44 -5.16 15.74
C LYS A 124 -8.21 -5.49 14.90
N LEU A 125 -7.28 -6.25 15.48
CA LEU A 125 -6.09 -6.73 14.77
C LEU A 125 -6.46 -7.61 13.57
N GLU A 126 -7.44 -8.51 13.71
CA GLU A 126 -7.94 -9.31 12.60
C GLU A 126 -8.54 -8.44 11.48
N ALA A 127 -9.25 -7.36 11.83
CA ALA A 127 -9.81 -6.42 10.86
C ALA A 127 -8.70 -5.63 10.12
N GLU A 128 -7.69 -5.15 10.84
CA GLU A 128 -6.53 -4.46 10.26
C GLU A 128 -5.74 -5.35 9.30
N VAL A 129 -5.51 -6.62 9.67
CA VAL A 129 -4.86 -7.60 8.80
C VAL A 129 -5.70 -7.83 7.52
N ARG A 130 -7.02 -7.97 7.65
CA ARG A 130 -7.92 -8.11 6.49
C ARG A 130 -7.90 -6.88 5.59
N GLN A 131 -7.85 -5.69 6.16
CA GLN A 131 -7.75 -4.44 5.40
C GLN A 131 -6.43 -4.36 4.65
N THR A 132 -5.32 -4.58 5.34
CA THR A 132 -3.97 -4.59 4.74
C THR A 132 -3.89 -5.58 3.58
N LYS A 133 -4.49 -6.77 3.73
CA LYS A 133 -4.55 -7.77 2.64
C LYS A 133 -5.33 -7.28 1.43
N ARG A 134 -6.43 -6.54 1.62
CA ARG A 134 -7.21 -5.94 0.50
C ARG A 134 -6.42 -4.85 -0.21
N GLU A 135 -5.76 -3.98 0.55
CA GLU A 135 -4.92 -2.91 0.00
C GLU A 135 -3.76 -3.50 -0.83
N MET A 136 -3.11 -4.55 -0.32
CA MET A 136 -2.06 -5.25 -1.04
C MET A 136 -2.55 -5.86 -2.37
N THR A 137 -3.72 -6.51 -2.37
CA THR A 137 -4.34 -7.02 -3.62
C THR A 137 -4.63 -5.89 -4.60
N SER A 138 -5.11 -4.73 -4.12
CA SER A 138 -5.36 -3.55 -4.95
C SER A 138 -4.08 -3.03 -5.59
N ILE A 139 -2.97 -2.99 -4.83
CA ILE A 139 -1.67 -2.57 -5.33
C ILE A 139 -1.20 -3.51 -6.45
N TYR A 140 -1.27 -4.83 -6.27
CA TYR A 140 -0.89 -5.79 -7.31
C TYR A 140 -1.69 -5.62 -8.61
N SER A 141 -3.01 -5.40 -8.50
CA SER A 141 -3.84 -5.11 -9.68
C SER A 141 -3.42 -3.80 -10.37
N SER A 142 -3.12 -2.76 -9.59
CA SER A 142 -2.66 -1.48 -10.15
C SER A 142 -1.30 -1.59 -10.83
N GLU A 143 -0.38 -2.40 -10.29
CA GLU A 143 0.93 -2.67 -10.88
C GLU A 143 0.79 -3.40 -12.21
N ALA A 144 -0.12 -4.38 -12.30
CA ALA A 144 -0.41 -5.07 -13.55
C ALA A 144 -0.91 -4.11 -14.64
N SER A 145 -1.86 -3.22 -14.30
CA SER A 145 -2.36 -2.20 -15.22
C SER A 145 -1.27 -1.21 -15.64
N TYR A 146 -0.43 -0.77 -14.71
CA TYR A 146 0.71 0.11 -15.02
C TYR A 146 1.69 -0.56 -15.99
N ASN A 147 2.04 -1.82 -15.74
CA ASN A 147 2.92 -2.59 -16.62
C ASN A 147 2.33 -2.78 -18.02
N GLN A 148 1.01 -2.93 -18.14
CA GLN A 148 0.34 -2.96 -19.44
C GLN A 148 0.47 -1.61 -20.16
N ALA A 149 0.21 -0.50 -19.48
CA ALA A 149 0.35 0.85 -20.05
C ALA A 149 1.79 1.12 -20.54
N VAL A 150 2.80 0.67 -19.79
CA VAL A 150 4.21 0.79 -20.20
C VAL A 150 4.50 0.01 -21.49
N ARG A 151 3.91 -1.19 -21.66
CA ARG A 151 4.06 -1.97 -22.91
C ARG A 151 3.41 -1.26 -24.09
N GLU A 152 2.22 -0.72 -23.89
CA GLU A 152 1.49 0.04 -24.93
C GLU A 152 2.28 1.28 -25.37
N LEU A 153 2.87 2.02 -24.42
CA LEU A 153 3.74 3.17 -24.72
C LEU A 153 4.99 2.76 -25.50
N ARG A 154 5.64 1.65 -25.14
CA ARG A 154 6.79 1.13 -25.91
C ARG A 154 6.40 0.80 -27.34
N ASN A 155 5.26 0.14 -27.54
CA ASN A 155 4.76 -0.19 -28.87
C ASN A 155 4.43 1.08 -29.69
N ALA A 156 3.80 2.08 -29.07
CA ALA A 156 3.52 3.36 -29.70
C ALA A 156 4.80 4.10 -30.09
N SER A 157 5.82 4.07 -29.24
CA SER A 157 7.13 4.67 -29.52
C SER A 157 7.81 4.01 -30.73
N SER A 158 7.83 2.68 -30.81
CA SER A 158 8.38 1.95 -31.96
C SER A 158 7.62 2.28 -33.26
N ARG A 159 6.29 2.39 -33.19
CA ARG A 159 5.47 2.79 -34.34
C ARG A 159 5.78 4.21 -34.80
N SER A 160 5.97 5.14 -33.86
CA SER A 160 6.35 6.51 -34.17
C SER A 160 7.70 6.60 -34.89
N GLU A 161 8.68 5.81 -34.46
CA GLU A 161 10.00 5.79 -35.12
C GLU A 161 9.90 5.22 -36.54
N ASN A 162 9.11 4.15 -36.75
CA ASN A 162 8.86 3.62 -38.09
C ASN A 162 8.20 4.67 -39.00
N LEU A 163 7.17 5.35 -38.52
CA LEU A 163 6.49 6.42 -39.28
C LEU A 163 7.44 7.57 -39.63
N LYS A 164 8.38 7.90 -38.75
CA LYS A 164 9.41 8.90 -39.01
C LYS A 164 10.33 8.48 -40.15
N GLN A 165 10.76 7.22 -40.19
CA GLN A 165 11.58 6.69 -41.28
C GLN A 165 10.81 6.62 -42.61
N GLU A 166 9.54 6.21 -42.57
CA GLU A 166 8.64 6.24 -43.72
C GLU A 166 8.47 7.66 -44.28
N PHE A 167 8.28 8.66 -43.40
CA PHE A 167 8.19 10.06 -43.79
C PHE A 167 9.46 10.57 -44.47
N VAL A 168 10.64 10.28 -43.91
CA VAL A 168 11.94 10.65 -44.50
C VAL A 168 12.09 10.02 -45.89
N THR A 169 11.70 8.76 -46.04
CA THR A 169 11.76 8.04 -47.33
C THR A 169 10.80 8.66 -48.35
N ALA A 170 9.57 8.96 -47.94
CA ALA A 170 8.57 9.62 -48.78
C ALA A 170 9.03 11.02 -49.21
N GLN A 171 9.63 11.78 -48.30
CA GLN A 171 10.17 13.11 -48.58
C GLN A 171 11.32 13.05 -49.59
N ALA A 172 12.22 12.07 -49.47
CA ALA A 172 13.29 11.85 -50.44
C ALA A 172 12.74 11.46 -51.82
N ALA A 173 11.75 10.57 -51.87
CA ALA A 173 11.09 10.17 -53.12
C ALA A 173 10.39 11.35 -53.80
N HIS A 174 9.68 12.19 -53.02
CA HIS A 174 9.06 13.41 -53.52
C HIS A 174 10.10 14.38 -54.07
N SER A 175 11.19 14.63 -53.34
CA SER A 175 12.26 15.52 -53.79
C SER A 175 12.87 15.06 -55.12
N LYS A 176 13.10 13.75 -55.27
CA LYS A 176 13.58 13.16 -56.53
C LYS A 176 12.57 13.34 -57.67
N LYS A 177 11.27 13.19 -57.41
CA LYS A 177 10.23 13.40 -58.43
C LYS A 177 10.14 14.86 -58.86
N VAL A 178 10.26 15.80 -57.92
CA VAL A 178 10.34 17.25 -58.22
C VAL A 178 11.56 17.56 -59.08
N GLU A 179 12.73 17.01 -58.75
CA GLU A 179 13.94 17.18 -59.54
C GLU A 179 13.79 16.60 -60.97
N GLN A 180 13.16 15.43 -61.10
CA GLN A 180 12.86 14.83 -62.40
C GLN A 180 11.92 15.71 -63.23
N LEU A 181 10.88 16.28 -62.63
CA LEU A 181 9.95 17.17 -63.32
C LEU A 181 10.63 18.48 -63.73
N ASN A 182 11.47 19.06 -62.88
CA ASN A 182 12.21 20.29 -63.20
C ASN A 182 13.24 20.08 -64.31
N ASN A 183 13.79 18.87 -64.44
CA ASN A 183 14.77 18.51 -65.46
C ASN A 183 14.13 17.81 -66.68
N ASP A 184 12.80 17.84 -66.82
CA ASP A 184 12.13 17.21 -67.95
C ASP A 184 12.51 17.93 -69.26
N PRO A 185 13.23 17.27 -70.20
CA PRO A 185 13.67 17.88 -71.44
C PRO A 185 12.50 18.32 -72.32
N ASN A 186 11.31 17.73 -72.16
CA ASN A 186 10.13 18.11 -72.90
C ASN A 186 9.63 19.50 -72.52
N ILE A 187 9.78 19.93 -71.25
CA ILE A 187 9.40 21.28 -70.81
C ILE A 187 10.22 22.34 -71.56
N ALA A 188 11.55 22.20 -71.57
CA ALA A 188 12.44 23.10 -72.31
C ALA A 188 12.15 23.08 -73.82
N LYS A 189 11.85 21.91 -74.38
CA LYS A 189 11.49 21.75 -75.79
C LYS A 189 10.15 22.43 -76.13
N ILE A 190 9.13 22.29 -75.28
CA ILE A 190 7.83 22.96 -75.41
C ILE A 190 8.02 24.47 -75.37
N GLU A 191 8.81 25.02 -74.43
CA GLU A 191 9.10 26.45 -74.39
C GLU A 191 9.80 26.95 -75.67
N GLY A 192 10.78 26.18 -76.16
CA GLY A 192 11.46 26.47 -77.43
C GLY A 192 10.50 26.48 -78.63
N LEU A 193 9.61 25.49 -78.71
CA LEU A 193 8.58 25.41 -79.75
C LEU A 193 7.56 26.56 -79.63
N LYS A 194 7.15 26.95 -78.42
CA LYS A 194 6.27 28.11 -78.19
C LYS A 194 6.91 29.41 -78.71
N LYS A 195 8.21 29.61 -78.47
CA LYS A 195 8.97 30.74 -79.06
C LYS A 195 9.02 30.66 -80.59
N HIS A 196 9.21 29.46 -81.15
CA HIS A 196 9.23 29.27 -82.59
C HIS A 196 7.86 29.56 -83.24
N VAL A 197 6.77 29.13 -82.62
CA VAL A 197 5.39 29.44 -83.05
C VAL A 197 5.14 30.94 -83.05
N ALA A 198 5.55 31.65 -81.98
CA ALA A 198 5.43 33.10 -81.91
C ALA A 198 6.22 33.82 -83.04
N ALA A 199 7.42 33.32 -83.36
CA ALA A 199 8.21 33.86 -84.48
C ALA A 199 7.54 33.62 -85.85
N ILE A 200 6.94 32.44 -86.06
CA ILE A 200 6.17 32.13 -87.28
C ILE A 200 4.95 33.05 -87.39
N ASP A 201 4.25 33.31 -86.28
CA ASP A 201 3.12 34.23 -86.25
C ASP A 201 3.52 35.64 -86.68
N GLN A 202 4.65 36.14 -86.19
CA GLN A 202 5.19 37.43 -86.62
C GLN A 202 5.52 37.45 -88.13
N ILE A 203 6.10 36.37 -88.66
CA ILE A 203 6.40 36.25 -90.10
C ILE A 203 5.10 36.28 -90.92
N ILE A 204 4.09 35.51 -90.51
CA ILE A 204 2.79 35.47 -91.19
C ILE A 204 2.16 36.86 -91.20
N GLU A 205 2.20 37.59 -90.08
CA GLU A 205 1.61 38.92 -89.97
C GLU A 205 2.32 39.95 -90.85
N ASN A 206 3.66 39.91 -90.87
CA ASN A 206 4.47 40.72 -91.77
C ASN A 206 4.16 40.41 -93.25
N LYS A 207 4.01 39.13 -93.60
CA LYS A 207 3.67 38.70 -94.98
C LYS A 207 2.25 39.09 -95.38
N LYS A 208 1.27 38.99 -94.48
CA LYS A 208 -0.10 39.50 -94.71
C LYS A 208 -0.10 40.99 -94.95
N SER A 209 0.66 41.76 -94.17
CA SER A 209 0.84 43.20 -94.36
C SER A 209 1.46 43.52 -95.73
N ALA A 210 2.46 42.75 -96.16
CA ALA A 210 3.07 42.89 -97.48
C ALA A 210 2.10 42.52 -98.63
N LEU A 211 1.34 41.43 -98.46
CA LEU A 211 0.29 41.00 -99.39
C LEU A 211 -0.80 42.08 -99.56
N GLN A 212 -1.18 42.73 -98.46
CA GLN A 212 -2.12 43.86 -98.51
C GLN A 212 -1.57 45.01 -99.36
N LYS A 213 -0.30 45.40 -99.14
CA LYS A 213 0.36 46.43 -99.97
C LYS A 213 0.40 46.05 -101.45
N LEU A 214 0.69 44.78 -101.77
CA LEU A 214 0.68 44.29 -103.15
C LEU A 214 -0.73 44.33 -103.77
N ASN A 215 -1.77 44.00 -103.00
CA ASN A 215 -3.16 44.12 -103.45
C ASN A 215 -3.56 45.58 -103.71
N ASP A 216 -3.13 46.51 -102.86
CA ASP A 216 -3.38 47.94 -103.05
C ASP A 216 -2.66 48.44 -104.31
N GLN A 217 -1.40 48.03 -104.52
CA GLN A 217 -0.65 48.30 -105.75
C GLN A 217 -1.32 47.72 -106.99
N LYS A 218 -1.79 46.46 -106.93
CA LYS A 218 -2.56 45.82 -108.00
C LYS A 218 -3.79 46.64 -108.38
N ARG A 219 -4.54 47.11 -107.37
CA ARG A 219 -5.75 47.92 -107.57
C ARG A 219 -5.42 49.25 -108.25
N ASP A 220 -4.35 49.92 -107.83
CA ASP A 220 -3.88 51.17 -108.45
C ASP A 220 -3.46 50.96 -109.92
N VAL A 221 -2.58 49.99 -110.19
CA VAL A 221 -2.10 49.68 -111.55
C VAL A 221 -3.25 49.22 -112.45
N ALA A 222 -4.18 48.40 -111.95
CA ALA A 222 -5.39 48.02 -112.68
C ALA A 222 -6.30 49.21 -112.97
N GLY A 223 -6.47 50.13 -112.01
CA GLY A 223 -7.21 51.38 -112.21
C GLY A 223 -6.59 52.25 -113.30
N ARG A 224 -5.27 52.45 -113.26
CA ARG A 224 -4.51 53.19 -114.28
C ARG A 224 -4.60 52.54 -115.66
N LEU A 225 -4.45 51.21 -115.73
CA LEU A 225 -4.57 50.44 -116.98
C LEU A 225 -5.99 50.54 -117.55
N ALA A 226 -7.03 50.46 -116.72
CA ALA A 226 -8.43 50.59 -117.14
C ALA A 226 -8.74 52.01 -117.67
N ALA A 227 -8.21 53.05 -117.03
CA ALA A 227 -8.34 54.44 -117.49
C ALA A 227 -7.67 54.66 -118.87
N LEU A 228 -6.49 54.09 -119.08
CA LEU A 228 -5.79 54.10 -120.38
C LEU A 228 -6.55 53.32 -121.46
N ARG A 229 -7.21 52.20 -121.11
CA ARG A 229 -7.98 51.39 -122.05
C ARG A 229 -9.23 52.08 -122.59
N LYS A 230 -9.86 52.99 -121.83
CA LYS A 230 -11.11 53.69 -122.18
C LYS A 230 -10.95 54.87 -123.16
N LYS A 231 -9.73 55.25 -123.56
CA LYS A 231 -9.49 56.36 -124.49
C LYS A 231 -9.71 55.95 -125.97
N PRO A 232 -10.50 56.72 -126.77
CA PRO A 232 -10.93 56.35 -128.12
C PRO A 232 -9.87 56.51 -129.23
N LYS A 233 -8.80 57.30 -129.02
CA LYS A 233 -7.62 57.39 -129.90
C LYS A 233 -6.35 57.40 -129.03
N LYS A 234 -5.54 56.34 -129.10
CA LYS A 234 -4.33 56.18 -128.28
C LYS A 234 -3.09 56.65 -129.04
N THR A 235 -2.27 57.46 -128.39
CA THR A 235 -0.95 57.81 -128.90
C THR A 235 0.02 56.62 -128.77
N PRO A 236 1.08 56.53 -129.60
CA PRO A 236 2.09 55.46 -129.47
C PRO A 236 2.73 55.37 -128.08
N ALA A 237 2.88 56.51 -127.37
CA ALA A 237 3.37 56.55 -126.00
C ALA A 237 2.38 55.89 -125.00
N GLU A 238 1.07 56.11 -125.17
CA GLU A 238 0.03 55.49 -124.34
C GLU A 238 -0.12 53.99 -124.59
N VAL A 239 0.13 53.51 -125.82
CA VAL A 239 0.20 52.07 -126.12
C VAL A 239 1.40 51.42 -125.39
N LYS A 240 2.54 52.10 -125.36
CA LYS A 240 3.75 51.65 -124.65
C LYS A 240 3.54 51.63 -123.12
N GLU A 241 2.88 52.65 -122.58
CA GLU A 241 2.52 52.70 -121.15
C GLU A 241 1.47 51.66 -120.77
N GLN A 242 0.50 51.39 -121.66
CA GLN A 242 -0.48 50.31 -121.47
C GLN A 242 0.21 48.93 -121.40
N ALA A 243 1.19 48.66 -122.27
CA ALA A 243 1.97 47.42 -122.24
C ALA A 243 2.85 47.32 -120.97
N ARG A 244 3.44 48.44 -120.54
CA ARG A 244 4.22 48.52 -119.29
C ARG A 244 3.37 48.22 -118.05
N LEU A 245 2.20 48.84 -117.93
CA LEU A 245 1.27 48.61 -116.82
C LEU A 245 0.68 47.19 -116.83
N ALA A 246 0.44 46.60 -118.02
CA ALA A 246 0.02 45.20 -118.13
C ALA A 246 1.09 44.24 -117.61
N LYS A 247 2.36 44.46 -117.98
CA LYS A 247 3.50 43.69 -117.45
C LYS A 247 3.68 43.87 -115.94
N GLN A 248 3.57 45.11 -115.45
CA GLN A 248 3.63 45.38 -114.01
C GLN A 248 2.50 44.69 -113.22
N LEU A 249 1.30 44.58 -113.81
CA LEU A 249 0.19 43.82 -113.24
C LEU A 249 0.46 42.32 -113.17
N GLU A 250 1.08 41.77 -114.21
CA GLU A 250 1.53 40.38 -114.25
C GLU A 250 2.58 40.11 -113.16
N ASP A 251 3.58 40.98 -113.05
CA ASP A 251 4.61 40.90 -112.00
C ASP A 251 4.01 40.98 -110.59
N ILE A 252 3.07 41.91 -110.35
CA ILE A 252 2.36 42.03 -109.06
C ILE A 252 1.51 40.79 -108.78
N ASN A 253 0.81 40.24 -109.78
CA ASN A 253 0.04 39.01 -109.60
C ASN A 253 0.94 37.84 -109.22
N ASN A 254 2.09 37.68 -109.88
CA ASN A 254 3.08 36.66 -109.55
C ASN A 254 3.61 36.84 -108.12
N GLN A 255 3.88 38.08 -107.68
CA GLN A 255 4.29 38.38 -106.30
C GLN A 255 3.19 38.07 -105.27
N ILE A 256 1.93 38.33 -105.59
CA ILE A 256 0.78 37.99 -104.73
C ILE A 256 0.67 36.48 -104.59
N GLU A 257 0.76 35.74 -105.69
CA GLU A 257 0.66 34.27 -105.70
C GLU A 257 1.78 33.67 -104.82
N ASN A 258 3.03 34.11 -105.04
CA ASN A 258 4.19 33.69 -104.25
C ASN A 258 4.01 34.03 -102.75
N ALA A 259 3.48 35.21 -102.42
CA ALA A 259 3.25 35.61 -101.03
C ALA A 259 2.14 34.79 -100.35
N LYS A 260 1.10 34.36 -101.09
CA LYS A 260 0.08 33.43 -100.56
C LYS A 260 0.67 32.07 -100.29
N ASP A 261 1.41 31.51 -101.23
CA ASP A 261 2.07 30.20 -101.09
C ASP A 261 3.00 30.20 -99.89
N ASP A 262 3.77 31.28 -99.72
CA ASP A 262 4.61 31.49 -98.56
C ASP A 262 3.82 31.50 -97.24
N ILE A 263 2.68 32.19 -97.17
CA ILE A 263 1.82 32.20 -95.98
C ILE A 263 1.28 30.79 -95.70
N VAL A 264 0.86 30.05 -96.72
CA VAL A 264 0.39 28.66 -96.59
C VAL A 264 1.52 27.77 -96.04
N GLN A 265 2.74 27.90 -96.57
CA GLN A 265 3.90 27.16 -96.07
C GLN A 265 4.24 27.49 -94.61
N GLN A 266 4.18 28.77 -94.22
CA GLN A 266 4.41 29.16 -92.83
C GLN A 266 3.31 28.65 -91.89
N ASN A 267 2.04 28.68 -92.31
CA ASN A 267 0.93 28.07 -91.56
C ASN A 267 1.12 26.55 -91.40
N ALA A 268 1.61 25.85 -92.41
CA ALA A 268 1.91 24.43 -92.32
C ALA A 268 3.03 24.13 -91.30
N LYS A 269 4.08 24.97 -91.27
CA LYS A 269 5.15 24.88 -90.25
C LYS A 269 4.62 25.16 -88.85
N LYS A 270 3.77 26.19 -88.69
CA LYS A 270 3.10 26.50 -87.42
C LYS A 270 2.29 25.32 -86.91
N LYS A 271 1.48 24.70 -87.78
CA LYS A 271 0.67 23.54 -87.44
C LYS A 271 1.52 22.38 -86.93
N LYS A 272 2.60 22.03 -87.63
CA LYS A 272 3.53 20.97 -87.20
C LYS A 272 4.12 21.24 -85.81
N ALA A 273 4.53 22.49 -85.54
CA ALA A 273 5.08 22.86 -84.23
C ALA A 273 4.01 22.77 -83.11
N LEU A 274 2.76 23.14 -83.39
CA LEU A 274 1.66 23.00 -82.44
C LEU A 274 1.30 21.53 -82.17
N ASP A 275 1.29 20.69 -83.21
CA ASP A 275 1.05 19.25 -83.06
C ASP A 275 2.16 18.60 -82.21
N GLU A 276 3.42 19.02 -82.40
CA GLU A 276 4.55 18.55 -81.59
C GLU A 276 4.46 19.03 -80.12
N ILE A 277 4.04 20.26 -79.87
CA ILE A 277 3.75 20.74 -78.51
C ILE A 277 2.68 19.86 -77.84
N ALA A 278 1.58 19.56 -78.55
CA ALA A 278 0.48 18.77 -77.99
C ALA A 278 0.91 17.33 -77.63
N ILE A 279 1.80 16.73 -78.42
CA ILE A 279 2.38 15.41 -78.12
C ILE A 279 3.26 15.50 -76.86
N LEU A 280 4.16 16.47 -76.80
CA LEU A 280 5.07 16.63 -75.67
C LEU A 280 4.32 16.98 -74.36
N GLU A 281 3.27 17.80 -74.42
CA GLU A 281 2.41 18.12 -73.28
C GLU A 281 1.63 16.88 -72.79
N ARG A 282 1.31 15.93 -73.67
CA ARG A 282 0.69 14.67 -73.29
C ARG A 282 1.69 13.70 -72.66
N ASP A 283 2.90 13.64 -73.18
CA ASP A 283 3.96 12.74 -72.69
C ASP A 283 4.57 13.21 -71.36
N SER A 284 4.36 14.48 -70.98
CA SER A 284 4.88 15.08 -69.74
C SER A 284 3.89 15.08 -68.56
N ASN A 285 2.62 14.68 -68.78
CA ASN A 285 1.57 14.57 -67.75
C ASN A 285 1.38 13.12 -67.29
#